data_AF-A0A3B8J0J1-F1
#
_entry.id   AF-A0A3B8J0J1-F1
#
_cell.length_a   1.000
_cell.length_b   1.000
_cell.length_c   1.000
_cell.angle_alpha   90.00
_cell.angle_beta   90.00
_cell.angle_gamma   90.00
#
_symmetry.space_group_name_H-M   'P 1'
#
loop_
_entity.id
_entity.type
_entity.pdbx_description
1 polymer ?
#
loop_
_entity_poly.entity_id
_entity_poly.type
_entity_poly.pdbx_seq_one_letter_code
_entity_poly.pdbx_strand_id
1 'polypeptide(L)' 'MKNEDILDRLDHFCELIDLPKEDFAVMIDVKTPFVTSEGVDAGQCAAVLAAFPQLNLNWLLYETGDMLQGGMMTTIQ' A
#
# COMPACT_ATOMS: atom_id res chain seq x y z
N MET A 1 -2.28 -8.11 14.90
CA MET A 1 -2.25 -8.11 13.43
C MET A 1 -1.11 -8.98 13.01
N LYS A 2 -1.30 -9.95 12.11
CA LYS A 2 -0.17 -10.71 11.61
C LYS A 2 0.42 -9.93 10.44
N ASN A 3 1.75 -9.87 10.39
CA ASN A 3 2.47 -9.17 9.33
C ASN A 3 2.19 -9.77 7.94
N GLU A 4 1.79 -11.05 7.91
CA GLU A 4 1.32 -11.76 6.71
C GLU A 4 0.11 -11.07 6.06
N ASP A 5 -0.86 -10.60 6.85
CA ASP A 5 -2.08 -9.96 6.34
C ASP A 5 -1.79 -8.64 5.60
N ILE A 6 -0.74 -7.91 6.00
CA ILE A 6 -0.35 -6.64 5.36
C ILE A 6 0.32 -6.92 4.02
N LEU A 7 1.20 -7.93 3.96
CA LEU A 7 1.91 -8.29 2.73
C LEU A 7 0.94 -8.79 1.65
N ASP A 8 -0.07 -9.57 2.02
CA ASP A 8 -1.11 -10.04 1.10
C ASP A 8 -1.95 -8.88 0.54
N ARG A 9 -2.32 -7.91 1.40
CA ARG A 9 -3.04 -6.70 0.95
C ARG A 9 -2.18 -5.82 0.03
N LEU A 10 -0.88 -5.77 0.30
CA LEU A 10 0.05 -5.03 -0.54
C LEU A 10 0.24 -5.71 -1.91
N ASP A 11 0.22 -7.05 -1.95
CA ASP A 11 0.17 -7.85 -3.18
C ASP A 11 -1.09 -7.51 -4.00
N HIS A 12 -2.27 -7.60 -3.41
CA HIS A 12 -3.53 -7.24 -4.08
C HIS A 12 -3.55 -5.81 -4.62
N PHE A 13 -2.96 -4.85 -3.89
CA PHE A 13 -2.85 -3.48 -4.38
C PHE A 13 -1.93 -3.39 -5.60
N CYS A 14 -0.77 -4.03 -5.55
CA CYS A 14 0.19 -4.10 -6.66
C CYS A 14 -0.43 -4.74 -7.91
N GLU A 15 -1.19 -5.83 -7.75
CA GLU A 15 -1.93 -6.46 -8.84
C GLU A 15 -2.98 -5.51 -9.45
N LEU A 16 -3.71 -4.76 -8.63
CA LEU A 16 -4.73 -3.83 -9.10
C LEU A 16 -4.16 -2.72 -10.00
N ILE A 17 -2.98 -2.21 -9.67
CA ILE A 17 -2.31 -1.13 -10.42
C ILE A 17 -1.32 -1.64 -11.47
N ASP A 18 -1.26 -2.96 -11.70
CA ASP A 18 -0.33 -3.64 -12.60
C ASP A 18 1.14 -3.23 -12.36
N LEU A 19 1.55 -3.18 -11.09
CA LEU A 19 2.89 -2.78 -10.67
C LEU A 19 3.63 -3.95 -10.00
N PRO A 20 4.82 -4.34 -10.47
CA PRO A 20 5.65 -5.33 -9.78
C PRO A 20 6.05 -4.86 -8.37
N LYS A 21 6.10 -5.77 -7.40
CA LYS A 21 6.51 -5.46 -6.01
C LYS A 21 7.90 -4.84 -5.89
N GLU A 22 8.81 -5.24 -6.79
CA GLU A 22 10.17 -4.68 -6.83
C GLU A 22 10.13 -3.19 -7.20
N ASP A 23 9.33 -2.84 -8.20
CA ASP A 23 9.13 -1.45 -8.61
C ASP A 23 8.36 -0.66 -7.56
N PHE A 24 7.40 -1.29 -6.88
CA PHE A 24 6.73 -0.69 -5.73
C PHE A 24 7.74 -0.30 -4.65
N ALA A 25 8.65 -1.20 -4.25
CA ALA A 25 9.66 -0.94 -3.23
C ALA A 25 10.64 0.18 -3.64
N VAL A 26 11.00 0.24 -4.93
CA VAL A 26 11.81 1.33 -5.50
C VAL A 26 11.06 2.66 -5.45
N MET A 27 9.77 2.68 -5.79
CA MET A 27 8.93 3.89 -5.82
C MET A 27 8.78 4.54 -4.45
N ILE A 28 8.74 3.74 -3.38
CA ILE A 28 8.63 4.26 -2.01
C ILE A 28 10.00 4.50 -1.36
N ASP A 29 11.11 4.24 -2.06
CA ASP A 29 12.49 4.33 -1.56
C ASP A 29 12.69 3.59 -0.22
N VAL A 30 11.91 2.54 0.01
CA VAL A 30 11.98 1.77 1.26
C VAL A 30 12.93 0.62 1.06
N LYS A 31 14.03 0.59 1.84
CA LYS A 31 14.86 -0.61 1.95
C LYS A 31 13.99 -1.75 2.48
N THR A 32 13.79 -2.77 1.66
CA THR A 32 13.09 -3.99 2.04
C THR A 32 13.64 -4.54 3.37
N PRO A 33 12.79 -4.98 4.31
CA PRO A 33 11.34 -5.17 4.17
C PRO A 33 10.46 -4.00 4.65
N PHE A 34 9.39 -3.71 3.90
CA PHE A 34 8.32 -2.74 4.25
C PHE A 34 7.50 -3.18 5.47
N VAL A 35 7.30 -4.49 5.64
CA VAL A 35 6.66 -5.04 6.85
C VAL A 35 7.73 -5.73 7.66
N THR A 36 7.97 -5.24 8.88
CA THR A 36 8.90 -5.86 9.83
C THR A 36 8.16 -6.75 10.82
N SER A 37 8.88 -7.51 11.64
CA SER A 37 8.27 -8.28 12.75
C SER A 37 7.48 -7.39 13.72
N GLU A 38 7.82 -6.11 13.82
CA GLU A 38 7.18 -5.12 14.71
C GLU A 38 5.99 -4.40 14.05
N GLY A 39 5.72 -4.65 12.77
CA GLY A 39 4.68 -4.00 11.98
C GLY A 39 5.25 -3.08 10.91
N VAL A 40 4.43 -2.11 10.49
CA VAL A 40 4.79 -1.09 9.49
C VAL A 40 5.19 0.18 10.20
N ASP A 41 6.36 0.72 9.85
CA ASP A 41 6.84 1.98 10.42
C ASP A 41 6.05 3.18 9.88
N ALA A 42 5.83 4.20 10.72
CA ALA A 42 5.07 5.39 10.34
C ALA A 42 5.75 6.18 9.19
N GLY A 43 7.09 6.17 9.12
CA GLY A 43 7.84 6.76 8.02
C GLY A 43 7.63 6.02 6.70
N GLN A 44 7.49 4.70 6.74
CA GLN A 44 7.16 3.89 5.56
C GLN A 44 5.72 4.15 5.09
N CYS A 45 4.76 4.30 6.02
CA CYS A 45 3.40 4.72 5.68
C CYS A 45 3.37 6.07 4.95
N ALA A 46 4.18 7.04 5.39
CA ALA A 46 4.28 8.34 4.75
C ALA A 46 4.87 8.25 3.33
N ALA A 47 5.89 7.42 3.12
CA ALA A 47 6.48 7.17 1.81
C ALA A 47 5.47 6.52 0.85
N VAL A 48 4.70 5.53 1.34
CA VAL A 48 3.63 4.89 0.57
C VAL A 48 2.55 5.90 0.16
N LEU A 49 2.09 6.75 1.07
CA LEU A 49 1.10 7.78 0.72
C LEU A 49 1.65 8.82 -0.25
N ALA A 50 2.94 9.15 -0.17
CA ALA A 50 3.57 10.08 -1.10
C ALA A 50 3.64 9.51 -2.52
N ALA A 51 3.94 8.22 -2.67
CA ALA A 51 4.00 7.55 -3.97
C ALA A 51 2.61 7.13 -4.49
N PHE A 52 1.71 6.72 -3.59
CA PHE A 52 0.38 6.18 -3.88
C PHE A 52 -0.69 6.86 -3.02
N PRO A 53 -0.99 8.16 -3.26
CA PRO A 53 -1.97 8.90 -2.47
C PRO A 53 -3.38 8.30 -2.55
N GLN A 54 -3.67 7.52 -3.60
CA GLN A 54 -4.93 6.79 -3.78
C GLN A 54 -5.05 5.56 -2.88
N LEU A 55 -3.97 5.00 -2.33
CA LEU A 55 -4.01 3.79 -1.51
C LEU A 55 -4.50 4.12 -0.10
N ASN A 56 -5.58 3.49 0.35
CA ASN A 56 -6.10 3.68 1.70
C ASN A 56 -5.24 2.93 2.73
N LEU A 57 -4.48 3.68 3.53
CA LEU A 57 -3.67 3.11 4.61
C LEU A 57 -4.50 2.36 5.66
N ASN A 58 -5.73 2.80 5.95
CA ASN A 58 -6.56 2.09 6.94
C ASN A 58 -6.97 0.70 6.43
N TRP A 59 -7.16 0.56 5.12
CA TRP A 59 -7.38 -0.74 4.50
C TRP A 59 -6.10 -1.59 4.52
N LEU A 60 -4.96 -1.01 4.13
CA LEU A 60 -3.68 -1.73 4.11
C LEU A 60 -3.28 -2.26 5.50
N LEU A 61 -3.46 -1.43 6.52
CA LEU A 61 -3.11 -1.77 7.90
C LEU A 61 -4.22 -2.62 8.54
N TYR A 62 -5.46 -2.16 8.53
CA TYR A 62 -6.53 -2.72 9.36
C TYR A 62 -7.67 -3.39 8.60
N GLU A 63 -7.54 -3.59 7.29
CA GLU A 63 -8.63 -4.05 6.41
C GLU A 63 -9.90 -3.19 6.49
N THR A 64 -9.76 -1.93 6.91
CA THR A 64 -10.90 -1.08 7.18
C THR A 64 -11.17 -0.14 6.01
N GLY A 65 -12.36 -0.26 5.43
CA GLY A 65 -12.82 0.53 4.29
C GLY A 65 -12.37 -0.07 2.94
N ASP A 66 -12.42 0.73 1.89
CA ASP A 66 -12.00 0.32 0.55
C ASP A 66 -10.49 0.38 0.37
N MET A 67 -9.94 -0.43 -0.53
CA MET A 67 -8.51 -0.43 -0.88
C MET A 67 -8.03 0.95 -1.35
N LEU A 68 -8.86 1.66 -2.10
CA LEU A 68 -8.54 2.98 -2.63
C LEU A 68 -9.33 4.05 -1.87
N GLN A 69 -8.65 5.09 -1.42
CA GLN A 69 -9.28 6.25 -0.82
C GLN A 69 -9.72 7.23 -1.91
N GLY A 70 -11.02 7.50 -1.94
CA GLY A 70 -11.63 8.41 -2.92
C GLY A 70 -12.01 7.73 -4.23
N GLY A 71 -12.82 6.66 -4.13
CA GLY A 71 -13.31 5.81 -5.22
C GLY A 71 -13.17 6.48 -6.58
N MET A 72 -12.23 5.97 -7.39
CA MET A 72 -11.93 6.51 -8.71
C MET A 72 -13.24 6.58 -9.51
N MET A 73 -13.90 7.75 -9.46
CA MET A 73 -14.84 8.15 -10.46
C MET A 73 -14.01 8.30 -11.71
N THR A 74 -14.04 7.26 -12.53
CA THR A 74 -13.81 7.37 -13.96
C THR A 74 -14.77 8.42 -14.49
N THR A 75 -14.38 9.69 -14.51
CA THR A 75 -14.99 10.66 -15.40
C THR A 75 -13.94 11.00 -16.44
N ILE A 76 -13.87 10.12 -17.44
CA ILE A 76 -13.55 10.54 -18.79
C ILE A 76 -14.70 11.45 -19.22
N GLN A 77 -14.48 12.77 -19.29
CA GLN A 77 -15.12 13.69 -20.23
C GLN A 77 -14.17 14.85 -20.52
#